data_AF-A0A1W9MWX3-F1
#
_entry.id   AF-A0A1W9MWX3-F1
#
_cell.length_a   1.000
_cell.length_b   1.000
_cell.length_c   1.000
_cell.angle_alpha   90.00
_cell.angle_beta   90.00
_cell.angle_gamma   90.00
#
_symmetry.space_group_name_H-M   'P 1'
#
loop_
_entity.id
_entity.type
_entity.pdbx_description
1 polymer ?
#
loop_
_entity_poly.entity_id
_entity_poly.type
_entity_poly.pdbx_seq_one_letter_code
_entity_poly.pdbx_strand_id
1 'polypeptide(L)'
;MDKKKIKIAAGLTAVFFLGIMTGSLGTGIYVKHRIGRFVKGDLTERHAAIMKKLSNRLDLTLSQQGEIGKIVDNALKELSSFRQKHRAEAETVIDNAVEKIKEKLDEEQRHKMDELRRELKVFGLPERRSRRSEN
;
A
#
# COMPACT_ATOMS: atom_id res chain seq x y z
N MET A 1 -29.56 -19.58 31.94
CA MET A 1 -28.40 -18.66 32.00
C MET A 1 -28.81 -17.45 32.82
N ASP A 2 -28.09 -17.13 33.90
CA ASP A 2 -28.52 -16.13 34.89
C ASP A 2 -28.69 -14.73 34.26
N LYS A 3 -29.83 -14.07 34.51
CA LYS A 3 -30.13 -12.72 33.98
C LYS A 3 -29.03 -11.68 34.27
N LYS A 4 -28.27 -11.88 35.36
CA LYS A 4 -27.11 -11.05 35.72
C LYS A 4 -25.90 -11.26 34.79
N LYS A 5 -25.62 -12.50 34.37
CA LYS A 5 -24.52 -12.85 33.46
C LYS A 5 -24.75 -12.30 32.05
N ILE A 6 -26.01 -12.28 31.59
CA ILE A 6 -26.39 -11.72 30.28
C ILE A 6 -26.15 -10.20 30.23
N LYS A 7 -26.47 -9.46 31.29
CA LYS A 7 -26.22 -8.01 31.34
C LYS A 7 -24.73 -7.65 31.36
N ILE A 8 -23.92 -8.44 32.06
CA ILE A 8 -22.47 -8.24 32.11
C ILE A 8 -21.84 -8.55 30.74
N ALA A 9 -22.26 -9.65 30.10
CA ALA A 9 -21.80 -10.00 28.76
C ALA A 9 -22.17 -8.92 27.72
N ALA A 10 -23.40 -8.38 27.79
CA ALA A 10 -23.84 -7.30 26.90
C ALA A 10 -23.00 -6.03 27.07
N GLY A 11 -22.63 -5.68 28.32
CA GLY A 11 -21.75 -4.54 28.60
C GLY A 11 -20.33 -4.73 28.06
N LEU A 12 -19.73 -5.91 28.25
CA LEU A 12 -18.40 -6.22 27.71
C LEU A 12 -18.37 -6.16 26.18
N THR A 13 -19.38 -6.73 25.52
CA THR A 13 -19.50 -6.73 24.06
C THR A 13 -19.61 -5.31 23.51
N ALA A 14 -20.37 -4.43 24.17
CA ALA A 14 -20.49 -3.03 23.76
C ALA A 14 -19.16 -2.26 23.83
N VAL A 15 -18.38 -2.44 24.91
CA VAL A 15 -17.05 -1.82 25.05
C VAL A 15 -16.06 -2.37 24.02
N PHE A 16 -16.15 -3.66 23.70
CA PHE A 16 -15.31 -4.29 22.67
C PHE A 16 -15.58 -3.70 21.27
N PHE A 17 -16.86 -3.51 20.90
CA PHE A 17 -17.21 -2.87 19.64
C PHE A 17 -16.78 -1.39 19.58
N LEU A 18 -16.87 -0.65 20.69
CA LEU A 18 -16.36 0.72 20.79
C LEU A 18 -14.82 0.78 20.61
N GLY A 19 -14.11 -0.21 21.16
CA GLY A 19 -12.66 -0.37 20.97
C GLY A 19 -12.29 -0.68 19.52
N ILE A 20 -13.01 -1.60 18.86
CA ILE A 20 -12.80 -1.94 17.44
C ILE A 20 -13.10 -0.74 16.54
N MET A 21 -14.16 0.03 16.82
CA MET A 21 -14.52 1.21 16.03
C MET A 21 -13.43 2.28 16.12
N THR A 22 -12.91 2.52 17.34
CA THR A 22 -11.85 3.51 17.59
C THR A 22 -10.50 3.04 17.02
N GLY A 23 -10.19 1.75 17.15
CA GLY A 23 -8.97 1.15 16.64
C GLY A 23 -8.91 1.04 15.11
N SER A 24 -10.04 0.73 14.47
CA SER A 24 -10.12 0.60 13.00
C SER A 24 -10.02 1.96 12.29
N LEU A 25 -10.63 3.02 12.85
CA LEU A 25 -10.50 4.38 12.33
C LEU A 25 -9.07 4.92 12.49
N GLY A 26 -8.44 4.71 13.64
CA GLY A 26 -7.05 5.15 13.88
C GLY A 26 -6.04 4.41 13.00
N THR A 27 -6.17 3.08 12.90
CA THR A 27 -5.25 2.25 12.12
C THR A 27 -5.45 2.46 10.61
N GLY A 28 -6.70 2.55 10.15
CA GLY A 28 -7.00 2.78 8.73
C GLY A 28 -6.45 4.12 8.22
N ILE A 29 -6.58 5.19 9.02
CA ILE A 29 -6.04 6.51 8.66
C ILE A 29 -4.51 6.53 8.72
N TYR A 30 -3.90 5.92 9.74
CA TYR A 30 -2.45 5.84 9.88
C TYR A 30 -1.78 5.01 8.76
N VAL A 31 -2.38 3.87 8.43
CA VAL A 31 -1.95 3.00 7.32
C VAL A 31 -2.13 3.74 5.99
N LYS A 32 -3.27 4.39 5.75
CA LYS A 32 -3.53 5.15 4.51
C LYS A 32 -2.58 6.34 4.32
N HIS A 33 -2.24 7.08 5.36
CA HIS A 33 -1.34 8.25 5.27
C HIS A 33 0.14 7.91 5.14
N ARG A 34 0.60 6.79 5.74
CA ARG A 34 2.01 6.40 5.68
C ARG A 34 2.27 5.44 4.52
N ILE A 35 1.45 4.41 4.31
CA ILE A 35 1.62 3.47 3.20
C ILE A 35 1.21 4.11 1.87
N GLY A 36 0.16 4.94 1.86
CA GLY A 36 -0.26 5.67 0.65
C GLY A 36 0.85 6.55 0.07
N ARG A 37 1.65 7.22 0.90
CA ARG A 37 2.80 8.02 0.45
C ARG A 37 3.97 7.16 -0.05
N PHE A 38 4.22 6.00 0.54
CA PHE A 38 5.27 5.09 0.05
C PHE A 38 4.88 4.39 -1.25
N VAL A 39 3.59 4.09 -1.44
CA VAL A 39 3.09 3.39 -2.64
C VAL A 39 2.85 4.36 -3.79
N LYS A 40 2.34 5.57 -3.53
CA LYS A 40 2.03 6.58 -4.57
C LYS A 40 3.09 7.66 -4.81
N GLY A 41 4.06 7.82 -3.90
CA GLY A 41 5.04 8.90 -4.00
C GLY A 41 5.94 8.75 -5.22
N ASP A 42 6.09 9.85 -5.96
CA ASP A 42 7.04 10.03 -7.06
C ASP A 42 8.47 9.63 -6.61
N LEU A 43 9.34 9.26 -7.56
CA LEU A 43 10.72 8.84 -7.25
C LEU A 43 11.45 9.87 -6.37
N THR A 44 11.14 11.15 -6.59
CA THR A 44 11.63 12.31 -5.83
C THR A 44 11.20 12.30 -4.36
N GLU A 45 9.94 11.96 -4.07
CA GLU A 45 9.43 11.89 -2.69
C GLU A 45 10.03 10.70 -1.93
N ARG A 46 10.24 9.58 -2.64
CA ARG A 46 10.89 8.39 -2.07
C ARG A 46 12.35 8.66 -1.73
N HIS A 47 13.07 9.35 -2.62
CA HIS A 47 14.44 9.77 -2.38
C HIS A 47 14.54 10.65 -1.13
N ALA A 48 13.74 11.72 -1.06
CA ALA A 48 13.75 12.63 0.08
C ALA A 48 13.43 11.93 1.41
N ALA A 49 12.47 10.99 1.41
CA ALA A 49 12.14 10.20 2.60
C ALA A 49 13.29 9.29 3.06
N ILE A 50 13.98 8.64 2.12
CA ILE A 50 15.12 7.77 2.39
C ILE A 50 16.31 8.61 2.89
N MET A 51 16.65 9.68 2.18
CA MET A 51 17.75 10.57 2.56
C MET A 51 17.53 11.23 3.91
N LYS A 52 16.30 11.66 4.24
CA LYS A 52 15.97 12.17 5.57
C LYS A 52 16.19 11.12 6.66
N LYS A 53 15.79 9.88 6.41
CA LYS A 53 15.94 8.79 7.39
C LYS A 53 17.42 8.41 7.58
N LEU A 54 18.19 8.33 6.49
CA LEU A 54 19.61 8.00 6.53
C LEU A 54 20.41 9.11 7.21
N SER A 55 20.16 10.37 6.83
CA SER A 55 20.85 11.53 7.41
C SER A 55 20.61 11.64 8.91
N ASN A 56 19.37 11.42 9.35
CA ASN A 56 19.01 11.53 10.78
C ASN A 56 19.47 10.34 11.64
N ARG A 57 19.68 9.16 11.06
CA ARG A 57 20.06 7.96 11.84
C ARG A 57 21.55 7.67 11.81
N LEU A 58 22.25 8.19 10.81
CA LEU A 58 23.69 7.98 10.62
C LEU A 58 24.48 9.27 10.78
N ASP A 59 23.81 10.38 11.14
CA ASP A 59 24.39 11.71 11.32
C ASP A 59 25.30 12.11 10.14
N LEU A 60 24.79 11.95 8.92
CA LEU A 60 25.56 12.13 7.70
C LEU A 60 25.99 13.59 7.53
N THR A 61 27.28 13.80 7.26
CA THR A 61 27.83 15.10 6.85
C THR A 61 27.33 15.52 5.46
N LEU A 62 27.42 16.80 5.12
CA LEU A 62 26.99 17.31 3.80
C LEU A 62 27.67 16.61 2.63
N SER A 63 28.96 16.28 2.77
CA SER A 63 29.71 15.55 1.75
C SER A 63 29.20 14.11 1.58
N GLN A 64 28.95 13.41 2.69
CA GLN A 64 28.39 12.05 2.68
C GLN A 64 26.96 12.01 2.12
N GLN A 65 26.14 13.03 2.42
CA GLN A 65 24.79 13.13 1.87
C GLN A 65 24.80 13.22 0.34
N GLY A 66 25.75 13.96 -0.24
CA GLY A 66 25.90 14.06 -1.70
C GLY A 66 26.27 12.74 -2.37
N GLU A 67 27.20 11.97 -1.78
CA GLU A 67 27.61 10.67 -2.32
C GLU A 67 26.54 9.60 -2.14
N ILE A 68 25.97 9.50 -0.93
CA ILE A 68 24.90 8.54 -0.61
C ILE A 68 23.64 8.86 -1.42
N GLY A 69 23.33 10.14 -1.65
CA GLY A 69 22.21 10.57 -2.48
C GLY A 69 22.26 9.98 -3.88
N LYS A 70 23.43 9.98 -4.53
CA LYS A 70 23.63 9.38 -5.86
C LYS A 70 23.41 7.87 -5.85
N ILE A 71 23.85 7.18 -4.80
CA ILE A 71 23.66 5.74 -4.63
C ILE A 71 22.15 5.43 -4.50
N VAL A 72 21.44 6.18 -3.66
CA VAL A 72 19.99 6.05 -3.46
C VAL A 72 19.24 6.32 -4.77
N ASP A 73 19.61 7.35 -5.53
CA ASP A 73 18.99 7.66 -6.82
C ASP A 73 19.14 6.52 -7.83
N ASN A 74 20.34 5.96 -7.95
CA ASN A 74 20.60 4.85 -8.85
C ASN A 74 19.81 3.60 -8.45
N ALA A 75 19.79 3.28 -7.15
CA ALA A 75 19.01 2.15 -6.62
C ALA A 75 17.51 2.33 -6.87
N LEU A 76 16.96 3.54 -6.70
CA LEU A 76 15.55 3.82 -6.97
C LEU A 76 15.22 3.70 -8.47
N LYS A 77 16.12 4.13 -9.36
CA LYS A 77 15.97 3.95 -10.81
C LYS A 77 15.99 2.47 -11.20
N GLU A 78 16.93 1.70 -10.68
CA GLU A 78 17.03 0.26 -10.94
C GLU A 78 15.80 -0.50 -10.42
N LEU A 79 15.32 -0.16 -9.23
CA LEU A 79 14.10 -0.76 -8.70
C LEU A 79 12.86 -0.39 -9.53
N SER A 80 12.83 0.83 -10.08
CA SER A 80 11.77 1.27 -10.99
C SER A 80 11.81 0.51 -12.31
N SER A 81 12.99 0.33 -12.92
CA SER A 81 13.14 -0.40 -14.18
C SER A 81 12.85 -1.88 -14.00
N PHE A 82 13.31 -2.50 -12.91
CA PHE A 82 12.97 -3.87 -12.54
C PHE A 82 11.45 -4.05 -12.44
N ARG A 83 10.78 -3.15 -11.71
CA ARG A 83 9.32 -3.19 -11.56
C ARG A 83 8.59 -3.03 -12.89
N GLN A 84 9.09 -2.16 -13.77
CA GLN A 84 8.50 -1.97 -15.10
C GLN A 84 8.67 -3.21 -15.97
N LYS A 85 9.86 -3.83 -15.94
CA LYS A 85 10.18 -5.04 -16.70
C LYS A 85 9.32 -6.22 -16.29
N HIS A 86 9.15 -6.44 -14.98
CA HIS A 86 8.40 -7.58 -14.44
C HIS A 86 6.93 -7.27 -14.16
N ARG A 87 6.41 -6.12 -14.62
CA ARG A 87 5.03 -5.70 -14.37
C ARG A 87 4.02 -6.71 -14.92
N ALA A 88 4.19 -7.12 -16.17
CA ALA A 88 3.26 -8.03 -16.84
C ALA A 88 3.25 -9.43 -16.18
N GLU A 89 4.42 -9.92 -15.78
CA GLU A 89 4.56 -11.18 -15.04
C GLU A 89 3.83 -11.11 -13.69
N ALA A 90 4.03 -10.01 -12.94
CA ALA A 90 3.31 -9.79 -11.69
C ALA A 90 1.79 -9.69 -11.90
N GLU A 91 1.35 -8.97 -12.92
CA GLU A 91 -0.09 -8.83 -13.24
C GLU A 91 -0.72 -10.18 -13.53
N THR A 92 -0.04 -11.01 -14.32
CA THR A 92 -0.45 -12.39 -14.64
C THR A 92 -0.60 -13.25 -13.39
N VAL A 93 0.36 -13.19 -12.47
CA VAL A 93 0.29 -13.94 -11.21
C VAL A 93 -0.94 -13.51 -10.39
N ILE A 94 -1.21 -12.21 -10.32
CA ILE A 94 -2.35 -11.70 -9.55
C ILE A 94 -3.67 -12.03 -10.27
N ASP A 95 -3.74 -11.94 -11.61
CA ASP A 95 -4.94 -12.34 -12.38
C ASP A 95 -5.29 -13.82 -12.15
N ASN A 96 -4.29 -14.70 -12.24
CA ASN A 96 -4.47 -16.12 -11.97
C ASN A 96 -4.95 -16.39 -10.54
N ALA A 97 -4.46 -15.63 -9.56
CA ALA A 97 -4.93 -15.75 -8.18
C ALA A 97 -6.38 -15.28 -8.02
N VAL A 98 -6.77 -14.19 -8.70
CA VAL A 98 -8.15 -13.68 -8.67
C VAL A 98 -9.12 -14.68 -9.27
N GLU A 99 -8.79 -15.32 -10.40
CA GLU A 99 -9.65 -16.34 -11.00
C GLU A 99 -9.86 -17.54 -10.07
N LYS A 100 -8.79 -18.04 -9.45
CA LYS A 100 -8.90 -19.12 -8.44
C LYS A 100 -9.76 -18.74 -7.23
N ILE A 101 -9.72 -17.48 -6.82
CA ILE A 101 -10.58 -16.98 -5.74
C ILE A 101 -12.04 -16.95 -6.23
N LYS A 102 -12.31 -16.43 -7.43
CA LYS A 102 -13.66 -16.34 -8.01
C LYS A 102 -14.36 -17.69 -8.14
N GLU A 103 -13.63 -18.78 -8.34
CA GLU A 103 -14.18 -20.14 -8.35
C GLU A 103 -14.82 -20.56 -7.01
N LYS A 104 -14.49 -19.87 -5.92
CA LYS A 104 -15.00 -20.14 -4.56
C LYS A 104 -16.08 -19.16 -4.11
N LEU A 105 -16.43 -18.19 -4.94
CA LEU A 105 -17.33 -17.10 -4.61
C LEU A 105 -18.70 -17.32 -5.25
N ASP A 106 -19.74 -16.82 -4.59
CA ASP A 106 -21.06 -16.68 -5.21
C ASP A 106 -21.09 -15.51 -6.22
N GLU A 107 -22.16 -15.42 -7.00
CA GLU A 107 -22.24 -14.46 -8.12
C GLU A 107 -22.18 -12.99 -7.65
N GLU A 108 -22.73 -12.67 -6.48
CA GLU A 108 -22.67 -11.31 -5.91
C GLU A 108 -21.24 -10.98 -5.45
N GLN A 109 -20.56 -11.93 -4.82
CA GLN A 109 -19.17 -11.79 -4.39
C GLN A 109 -18.20 -11.70 -5.56
N ARG A 110 -18.45 -12.39 -6.67
CA ARG A 110 -17.64 -12.30 -7.90
C ARG A 110 -17.72 -10.89 -8.49
N HIS A 111 -18.90 -10.29 -8.53
CA HIS A 111 -19.06 -8.91 -8.99
C HIS A 111 -18.30 -7.91 -8.10
N LYS A 112 -18.36 -8.08 -6.77
CA LYS A 112 -17.57 -7.26 -5.82
C LYS A 112 -16.07 -7.46 -5.99
N MET A 113 -15.62 -8.68 -6.27
CA MET A 113 -14.21 -8.97 -6.53
C MET A 113 -13.71 -8.27 -7.81
N ASP A 114 -14.53 -8.21 -8.85
CA ASP A 114 -14.17 -7.48 -10.08
C ASP A 114 -14.05 -5.97 -9.86
N GLU A 115 -14.91 -5.40 -9.04
CA GLU A 115 -14.83 -3.98 -8.65
C GLU A 115 -13.56 -3.71 -7.84
N LEU A 116 -13.28 -4.54 -6.82
CA LEU A 116 -12.05 -4.47 -6.03
C LEU A 116 -10.79 -4.60 -6.91
N ARG A 117 -10.79 -5.49 -7.91
CA ARG A 117 -9.66 -5.65 -8.82
C ARG A 117 -9.44 -4.38 -9.66
N ARG A 118 -10.51 -3.74 -10.14
CA ARG A 118 -10.41 -2.48 -10.90
C ARG A 118 -9.84 -1.36 -10.02
N GLU A 119 -10.34 -1.21 -8.79
CA GLU A 119 -9.84 -0.20 -7.85
C GLU A 119 -8.35 -0.38 -7.52
N LEU A 120 -7.93 -1.62 -7.26
CA LEU A 120 -6.54 -1.95 -6.95
C LEU A 120 -5.60 -1.76 -8.15
N LYS A 121 -6.06 -2.06 -9.38
CA LYS A 121 -5.29 -1.81 -10.61
C LYS A 121 -5.05 -0.32 -10.84
N VAL A 122 -6.01 0.55 -10.50
CA VAL A 122 -5.85 2.01 -10.56
C VAL A 122 -4.85 2.51 -9.51
N PHE A 123 -4.76 1.85 -8.35
CA PHE A 123 -3.82 2.22 -7.29
C PHE A 123 -2.40 1.68 -7.52
N GLY A 124 -2.25 0.58 -8.25
CA GLY A 124 -0.99 -0.09 -8.57
C GLY A 124 -0.44 0.30 -9.94
N LEU A 125 0.48 1.27 -9.96
CA LEU A 125 1.22 1.80 -11.12
C LEU A 125 0.37 2.65 -12.06
N PRO A 126 0.44 4.00 -11.97
CA PRO A 126 -0.07 4.83 -13.04
C PRO A 126 0.62 4.40 -14.33
N GLU A 127 -0.17 4.11 -15.35
CA GLU A 127 0.29 4.22 -16.72
C GLU A 127 0.87 5.64 -16.86
N ARG A 128 2.20 5.78 -16.82
CA ARG A 128 2.80 6.85 -17.57
C ARG A 128 2.43 6.52 -19.01
N ARG A 129 1.30 7.07 -19.48
CA ARG A 129 1.11 7.33 -20.90
C ARG A 129 2.45 7.89 -21.33
N SER A 130 3.16 7.12 -22.14
CA SER A 130 4.15 7.65 -23.03
C SER A 130 3.48 8.89 -23.64
N ARG A 131 3.87 10.07 -23.17
CA ARG A 131 3.74 11.28 -23.96
C ARG A 131 4.56 10.96 -25.19
N ARG A 132 3.82 10.45 -26.17
CA ARG A 132 4.25 10.27 -27.53
C ARG A 132 4.87 11.60 -27.91
N SER A 133 6.14 11.52 -28.24
CA SER A 133 6.78 12.47 -29.12
C SER A 133 5.85 12.70 -30.31
N GLU A 134 5.19 13.84 -30.33
CA GLU A 134 4.70 14.46 -31.55
C GLU A 134 5.30 15.87 -31.54
N ASN A 135 6.58 15.91 -31.91
CA ASN A 135 7.07 16.93 -32.84
C ASN A 135 6.76 16.42 -34.25
#